data_AF-A0A2U1JQK4-F1
#
_entry.id   AF-A0A2U1JQK4-F1
#
_cell.length_a   1.000
_cell.length_b   1.000
_cell.length_c   1.000
_cell.angle_alpha   90.00
_cell.angle_beta   90.00
_cell.angle_gamma   90.00
#
_symmetry.space_group_name_H-M   'P 1'
#
loop_
_entity.id
_entity.type
_entity.pdbx_description
1 polymer ?
#
loop_
_entity_poly.entity_id
_entity_poly.type
_entity_poly.pdbx_seq_one_letter_code
_entity_poly.pdbx_strand_id
1 'polypeptide(L)'
;MKIFNKTIALLVFFTGFLFFTSSCSKDEKTPDPVYTCLTCKTTPEALAVNDVSVKGIYKGIVVGSTGTIAINIQNGSNTITATMVLDGVSVALTSNVSIVDGQSYVAPFTGTFNGSPITMTFSVGLGGSTPVIVSSSIPGHPNAVFNLYKETSTSLIEAFEGTYSKTGESGTFNILLSKGIGKWGGIVKKGTDSVTGEIKGTYSTSNQIIDENGTVVGVVAGDVLHGSFLDGNNNTVTTNGHRTL
;
A
#
# COMPACT_ATOMS: atom_id res chain seq x y z
N MET A 1 61.49 -50.10 -41.18
CA MET A 1 61.03 -48.73 -40.85
C MET A 1 59.93 -48.37 -41.84
N LYS A 2 58.74 -47.95 -41.36
CA LYS A 2 57.45 -47.79 -42.09
C LYS A 2 56.86 -49.14 -42.60
N ILE A 3 55.64 -49.62 -42.26
CA ILE A 3 54.28 -49.01 -42.09
C ILE A 3 53.70 -48.66 -43.49
N PHE A 4 52.50 -49.03 -43.97
CA PHE A 4 51.33 -49.84 -43.54
C PHE A 4 50.49 -50.16 -44.82
N ASN A 5 49.46 -51.04 -44.91
CA ASN A 5 48.91 -52.14 -44.10
C ASN A 5 48.04 -53.04 -45.03
N LYS A 6 47.25 -54.00 -44.49
CA LYS A 6 46.09 -54.64 -45.17
C LYS A 6 44.77 -54.00 -44.70
N THR A 7 43.75 -54.00 -45.57
CA THR A 7 42.35 -53.77 -45.17
C THR A 7 41.45 -54.81 -45.81
N ILE A 8 40.77 -55.61 -45.00
CA ILE A 8 39.67 -56.50 -45.42
C ILE A 8 38.37 -55.86 -44.91
N ALA A 9 37.37 -55.80 -45.77
CA ALA A 9 36.05 -55.31 -45.41
C ALA A 9 35.19 -56.42 -44.80
N LEU A 10 34.33 -56.07 -43.84
CA LEU A 10 33.07 -56.80 -43.63
C LEU A 10 31.99 -55.89 -43.02
N LEU A 11 30.78 -55.97 -43.60
CA LEU A 11 29.56 -55.34 -43.10
C LEU A 11 29.07 -56.02 -41.82
N VAL A 12 28.54 -55.25 -40.87
CA VAL A 12 27.43 -55.70 -40.01
C VAL A 12 26.40 -54.57 -39.90
N PHE A 13 25.14 -54.93 -40.14
CA PHE A 13 23.98 -54.05 -40.11
C PHE A 13 23.24 -54.32 -38.79
N PHE A 14 23.06 -53.33 -37.91
CA PHE A 14 22.19 -53.50 -36.75
C PHE A 14 21.36 -52.25 -36.44
N THR A 15 20.05 -52.50 -36.40
CA THR A 15 18.92 -51.61 -36.15
C THR A 15 19.13 -50.53 -35.10
N GLY A 16 18.75 -49.29 -35.44
CA GLY A 16 18.72 -48.17 -34.50
C GLY A 16 17.54 -48.25 -33.52
N PHE A 17 17.82 -47.96 -32.25
CA PHE A 17 16.82 -47.72 -31.21
C PHE A 17 17.01 -46.29 -30.70
N LEU A 18 16.25 -45.35 -31.27
CA LEU A 18 16.28 -43.94 -30.90
C LEU A 18 15.58 -43.74 -29.55
N PHE A 19 16.37 -43.69 -28.47
CA PHE A 19 15.91 -43.15 -27.20
C PHE A 19 15.64 -41.65 -27.36
N PHE A 20 14.40 -41.29 -27.65
CA PHE A 20 13.91 -39.92 -27.46
C PHE A 20 13.80 -39.64 -25.96
N THR A 21 14.90 -39.18 -25.36
CA THR A 21 14.87 -38.60 -24.01
C THR A 21 14.08 -37.30 -24.07
N SER A 22 12.81 -37.38 -23.66
CA SER A 22 11.96 -36.20 -23.39
C SER A 22 12.53 -35.42 -22.21
N SER A 23 13.57 -34.62 -22.49
CA SER A 23 14.01 -33.56 -21.60
C SER A 23 12.92 -32.50 -21.58
N CYS A 24 11.98 -32.63 -20.65
CA CYS A 24 11.22 -31.49 -20.19
C CYS A 24 12.23 -30.47 -19.66
N SER A 25 12.56 -29.45 -20.47
CA SER A 25 13.02 -28.20 -19.92
C SER A 25 11.94 -27.76 -18.95
N LYS A 26 12.23 -27.83 -17.65
CA LYS A 26 11.56 -26.95 -16.71
C LYS A 26 11.99 -25.58 -17.16
N ASP A 27 11.09 -24.86 -17.82
CA ASP A 27 11.26 -23.44 -18.01
C ASP A 27 11.43 -22.88 -16.60
N GLU A 28 12.65 -22.44 -16.30
CA GLU A 28 12.88 -21.62 -15.12
C GLU A 28 12.05 -20.38 -15.35
N LYS A 29 10.85 -20.37 -14.76
CA LYS A 29 10.07 -19.15 -14.63
C LYS A 29 11.00 -18.17 -13.93
N THR A 30 11.49 -17.20 -14.67
CA THR A 30 12.03 -15.96 -14.13
C THR A 30 11.05 -15.54 -13.03
N PRO A 31 11.49 -15.41 -11.77
CA PRO A 31 10.59 -15.07 -10.69
C PRO A 31 9.77 -13.85 -11.07
N ASP A 32 8.44 -13.95 -10.99
CA ASP A 32 7.56 -12.83 -11.30
C ASP A 32 8.04 -11.60 -10.49
N PRO A 33 8.19 -10.43 -11.12
CA PRO A 33 8.83 -9.29 -10.49
C PRO A 33 8.06 -8.90 -9.22
N VAL A 34 8.73 -8.95 -8.07
CA VAL A 34 8.16 -8.58 -6.78
C VAL A 34 7.67 -7.14 -6.87
N TYR A 35 6.40 -6.91 -6.51
CA TYR A 35 5.79 -5.59 -6.58
C TYR A 35 6.64 -4.56 -5.84
N THR A 36 6.88 -3.42 -6.49
CA THR A 36 7.60 -2.28 -5.94
C THR A 36 6.81 -1.02 -6.29
N CYS A 37 6.51 -0.20 -5.28
CA CYS A 37 5.78 1.05 -5.47
C CYS A 37 6.76 2.16 -5.87
N LEU A 38 6.94 2.35 -7.18
CA LEU A 38 7.88 3.33 -7.75
C LEU A 38 7.60 4.80 -7.36
N THR A 39 6.40 5.11 -6.89
CA THR A 39 5.98 6.45 -6.42
C THR A 39 6.04 6.61 -4.90
N CYS A 40 6.15 5.52 -4.14
CA CYS A 40 6.14 5.54 -2.70
C CYS A 40 7.47 6.05 -2.12
N LYS A 41 7.41 6.61 -0.91
CA LYS A 41 8.57 7.25 -0.28
C LYS A 41 9.28 6.29 0.66
N THR A 42 10.62 6.24 0.61
CA THR A 42 11.42 5.37 1.48
C THR A 42 11.90 6.06 2.76
N THR A 43 11.72 7.38 2.85
CA THR A 43 12.03 8.21 4.03
C THR A 43 10.86 9.16 4.31
N PRO A 44 10.69 9.66 5.54
CA PRO A 44 9.71 10.70 5.83
C PRO A 44 9.95 11.95 4.97
N GLU A 45 8.88 12.63 4.59
CA GLU A 45 8.89 13.89 3.85
C GLU A 45 8.71 15.10 4.78
N ALA A 46 8.14 14.89 5.97
CA ALA A 46 7.97 15.93 6.98
C ALA A 46 9.31 16.52 7.46
N LEU A 47 9.39 17.85 7.53
CA LEU A 47 10.55 18.56 8.09
C LEU A 47 10.44 18.67 9.62
N ALA A 48 11.55 18.46 10.33
CA ALA A 48 11.57 18.45 11.80
C ALA A 48 11.01 19.73 12.45
N VAL A 49 11.20 20.89 11.80
CA VAL A 49 10.65 22.19 12.25
C VAL A 49 9.10 22.21 12.29
N ASN A 50 8.45 21.30 11.57
CA ASN A 50 6.99 21.22 11.45
C ASN A 50 6.36 20.10 12.32
N ASP A 51 7.15 19.25 12.98
CA ASP A 51 6.69 18.05 13.68
C ASP A 51 5.65 18.34 14.78
N VAL A 52 5.69 19.52 15.40
CA VAL A 52 4.78 19.97 16.47
C VAL A 52 3.95 21.19 16.08
N SER A 53 3.57 21.29 14.80
CA SER A 53 2.80 22.42 14.25
C SER A 53 1.70 21.98 13.29
N VAL A 54 0.82 22.90 12.89
CA VAL A 54 -0.15 22.68 11.80
C VAL A 54 0.52 22.46 10.42
N LYS A 55 1.75 22.95 10.23
CA LYS A 55 2.55 22.73 9.01
C LYS A 55 3.06 21.28 8.96
N GLY A 56 3.48 20.82 7.79
CA GLY A 56 4.04 19.48 7.61
C GLY A 56 3.25 18.62 6.62
N ILE A 57 3.45 17.30 6.73
CA ILE A 57 2.85 16.30 5.87
C ILE A 57 1.83 15.48 6.66
N TYR A 58 0.67 15.24 6.06
CA TYR A 58 -0.38 14.36 6.59
C TYR A 58 -0.71 13.31 5.55
N LYS A 59 -0.81 12.05 5.96
CA LYS A 59 -1.02 10.90 5.07
C LYS A 59 -2.19 10.06 5.56
N GLY A 60 -2.93 9.46 4.64
CA GLY A 60 -4.12 8.72 5.00
C GLY A 60 -4.73 7.87 3.91
N ILE A 61 -5.83 7.21 4.28
CA ILE A 61 -6.64 6.34 3.43
C ILE A 61 -8.05 6.91 3.27
N VAL A 62 -8.65 6.64 2.11
CA VAL A 62 -10.03 6.99 1.74
C VAL A 62 -10.88 5.74 1.73
N VAL A 63 -11.96 5.76 2.50
CA VAL A 63 -12.78 4.62 2.89
C VAL A 63 -14.16 4.76 2.25
N GLY A 64 -14.70 3.65 1.76
CA GLY A 64 -15.92 3.59 0.94
C GLY A 64 -15.61 3.18 -0.49
N SER A 65 -14.56 3.76 -1.08
CA SER A 65 -14.12 3.52 -2.46
C SER A 65 -12.61 3.31 -2.63
N THR A 66 -11.88 3.00 -1.55
CA THR A 66 -10.48 2.52 -1.60
C THR A 66 -9.51 3.51 -2.27
N GLY A 67 -8.82 4.30 -1.46
CA GLY A 67 -7.79 5.19 -1.98
C GLY A 67 -6.84 5.72 -0.90
N THR A 68 -5.95 6.62 -1.32
CA THR A 68 -4.99 7.29 -0.44
C THR A 68 -5.04 8.81 -0.58
N ILE A 69 -4.53 9.51 0.42
CA ILE A 69 -4.37 10.96 0.39
C ILE A 69 -3.07 11.38 1.08
N ALA A 70 -2.35 12.31 0.47
CA ALA A 70 -1.21 13.01 1.05
C ALA A 70 -1.46 14.52 0.99
N ILE A 71 -1.43 15.19 2.14
CA ILE A 71 -1.65 16.63 2.30
C ILE A 71 -0.33 17.28 2.73
N ASN A 72 0.08 18.32 2.01
CA ASN A 72 1.21 19.17 2.34
C ASN A 72 0.70 20.54 2.80
N ILE A 73 0.96 20.89 4.06
CA ILE A 73 0.68 22.19 4.65
C ILE A 73 2.02 22.92 4.85
N GLN A 74 2.46 23.69 3.85
CA GLN A 74 3.68 24.51 3.89
C GLN A 74 4.95 23.77 4.38
N ASN A 75 5.12 22.50 4.01
CA ASN A 75 6.28 21.71 4.40
C ASN A 75 7.50 22.04 3.52
N GLY A 76 8.22 23.11 3.85
CA GLY A 76 9.42 23.56 3.11
C GLY A 76 9.13 24.45 1.90
N SER A 77 7.86 24.81 1.68
CA SER A 77 7.46 25.81 0.68
C SER A 77 6.22 26.57 1.20
N ASN A 78 5.77 27.59 0.46
CA ASN A 78 4.58 28.36 0.83
C ASN A 78 3.26 27.73 0.32
N THR A 79 3.30 26.58 -0.36
CA THR A 79 2.10 25.96 -0.94
C THR A 79 1.31 25.15 0.07
N ILE A 80 0.00 25.02 -0.20
CA ILE A 80 -0.92 24.15 0.51
C ILE A 80 -1.63 23.30 -0.54
N THR A 81 -1.24 22.03 -0.62
CA THR A 81 -1.68 21.10 -1.66
C THR A 81 -2.03 19.75 -1.07
N ALA A 82 -2.89 18.99 -1.75
CA ALA A 82 -3.04 17.57 -1.50
C ALA A 82 -3.03 16.79 -2.81
N THR A 83 -2.60 15.54 -2.73
CA THR A 83 -2.73 14.55 -3.79
C THR A 83 -3.59 13.43 -3.23
N MET A 84 -4.73 13.17 -3.86
CA MET A 84 -5.60 12.05 -3.52
C MET A 84 -5.56 11.04 -4.67
N VAL A 85 -5.38 9.77 -4.38
CA VAL A 85 -5.54 8.69 -5.37
C VAL A 85 -6.83 7.96 -5.04
N LEU A 86 -7.75 7.88 -6.00
CA LEU A 86 -9.06 7.25 -5.85
C LEU A 86 -9.40 6.51 -7.14
N ASP A 87 -9.86 5.26 -7.04
CA ASP A 87 -10.04 4.35 -8.20
C ASP A 87 -8.79 4.28 -9.12
N GLY A 88 -7.59 4.42 -8.54
CA GLY A 88 -6.32 4.48 -9.27
C GLY A 88 -6.03 5.79 -10.01
N VAL A 89 -6.94 6.77 -9.99
CA VAL A 89 -6.77 8.09 -10.60
C VAL A 89 -6.20 9.08 -9.57
N SER A 90 -5.11 9.75 -9.93
CA SER A 90 -4.50 10.80 -9.11
C SER A 90 -5.17 12.15 -9.32
N VAL A 91 -5.55 12.81 -8.22
CA VAL A 91 -6.24 14.09 -8.17
C VAL A 91 -5.39 15.10 -7.42
N ALA A 92 -5.02 16.18 -8.11
CA ALA A 92 -4.41 17.35 -7.49
C ALA A 92 -5.48 18.23 -6.84
N LEU A 93 -5.22 18.62 -5.61
CA LEU A 93 -6.08 19.46 -4.77
C LEU A 93 -5.26 20.65 -4.25
N THR A 94 -5.86 21.83 -4.19
CA THR A 94 -5.20 23.03 -3.65
C THR A 94 -6.08 23.75 -2.64
N SER A 95 -5.45 24.48 -1.72
CA SER A 95 -6.12 25.44 -0.85
C SER A 95 -5.31 26.73 -0.76
N ASN A 96 -5.99 27.86 -0.57
CA ASN A 96 -5.38 29.19 -0.50
C ASN A 96 -5.59 29.84 0.88
N VAL A 97 -5.97 29.08 1.90
CA VAL A 97 -6.17 29.61 3.27
C VAL A 97 -4.81 29.85 3.93
N SER A 98 -4.57 31.09 4.36
CA SER A 98 -3.35 31.42 5.10
C SER A 98 -3.32 30.78 6.48
N ILE A 99 -2.15 30.30 6.88
CA ILE A 99 -1.91 29.83 8.26
C ILE A 99 -1.80 31.05 9.18
N VAL A 100 -2.44 30.96 10.35
CA VAL A 100 -2.29 31.93 11.44
C VAL A 100 -1.55 31.24 12.58
N ASP A 101 -0.39 31.77 12.97
CA ASP A 101 0.42 31.17 14.03
C ASP A 101 -0.33 31.16 15.37
N GLY A 102 -0.17 30.07 16.14
CA GLY A 102 -0.86 29.87 17.41
C GLY A 102 -2.33 29.43 17.31
N GLN A 103 -2.86 29.16 16.12
CA GLN A 103 -4.22 28.65 15.91
C GLN A 103 -4.26 27.21 15.38
N SER A 104 -5.39 26.53 15.59
CA SER A 104 -5.76 25.36 14.78
C SER A 104 -5.95 25.77 13.32
N TYR A 105 -5.82 24.82 12.40
CA TYR A 105 -5.86 25.10 10.97
C TYR A 105 -6.99 24.35 10.28
N VAL A 106 -7.76 25.07 9.47
CA VAL A 106 -8.89 24.55 8.68
C VAL A 106 -8.73 25.01 7.23
N ALA A 107 -8.78 24.08 6.28
CA ALA A 107 -8.54 24.35 4.87
C ALA A 107 -9.57 23.63 3.97
N PRO A 108 -10.39 24.38 3.21
CA PRO A 108 -11.13 23.82 2.09
C PRO A 108 -10.15 23.59 0.93
N PHE A 109 -10.02 22.33 0.52
CA PHE A 109 -9.32 21.89 -0.67
C PHE A 109 -10.30 21.72 -1.83
N THR A 110 -9.89 22.16 -3.02
CA THR A 110 -10.66 22.00 -4.26
C THR A 110 -9.81 21.40 -5.37
N GLY A 111 -10.47 20.70 -6.30
CA GLY A 111 -9.84 20.07 -7.46
C GLY A 111 -10.88 19.43 -8.37
N THR A 112 -10.43 18.56 -9.28
CA THR A 112 -11.29 17.93 -10.29
C THR A 112 -11.03 16.44 -10.38
N PHE A 113 -12.06 15.61 -10.26
CA PHE A 113 -12.02 14.15 -10.44
C PHE A 113 -12.96 13.78 -11.59
N ASN A 114 -12.45 13.04 -12.59
CA ASN A 114 -13.20 12.64 -13.79
C ASN A 114 -13.99 13.80 -14.45
N GLY A 115 -13.35 14.98 -14.54
CA GLY A 115 -13.95 16.20 -15.11
C GLY A 115 -14.95 16.94 -14.20
N SER A 116 -15.32 16.37 -13.05
CA SER A 116 -16.25 16.97 -12.09
C SER A 116 -15.51 17.68 -10.94
N PRO A 117 -15.98 18.84 -10.47
CA PRO A 117 -15.36 19.52 -9.33
C PRO A 117 -15.56 18.71 -8.04
N ILE A 118 -14.53 18.68 -7.19
CA ILE A 118 -14.58 18.07 -5.86
C ILE A 118 -14.14 19.05 -4.78
N THR A 119 -14.64 18.85 -3.56
CA THR A 119 -14.29 19.68 -2.39
C THR A 119 -14.07 18.82 -1.16
N MET A 120 -13.08 19.15 -0.33
CA MET A 120 -12.90 18.52 0.98
C MET A 120 -12.43 19.57 1.99
N THR A 121 -12.84 19.47 3.25
CA THR A 121 -12.39 20.39 4.31
C THR A 121 -11.51 19.65 5.29
N PHE A 122 -10.21 19.94 5.27
CA PHE A 122 -9.24 19.46 6.25
C PHE A 122 -9.29 20.32 7.51
N SER A 123 -9.12 19.70 8.68
CA SER A 123 -8.98 20.37 9.98
C SER A 123 -7.90 19.67 10.81
N VAL A 124 -7.10 20.44 11.54
CA VAL A 124 -6.05 19.92 12.43
C VAL A 124 -5.83 20.85 13.63
N GLY A 125 -5.53 20.26 14.80
CA GLY A 125 -5.15 20.99 16.00
C GLY A 125 -3.80 21.70 15.86
N LEU A 126 -3.56 22.71 16.70
CA LEU A 126 -2.36 23.59 16.66
C LEU A 126 -1.02 22.83 16.54
N GLY A 127 -0.87 21.72 17.27
CA GLY A 127 0.35 20.90 17.24
C GLY A 127 0.45 19.93 16.05
N GLY A 128 -0.44 20.03 15.06
CA GLY A 128 -0.61 19.01 14.02
C GLY A 128 -1.36 17.75 14.50
N SER A 129 -1.98 17.81 15.68
CA SER A 129 -2.73 16.71 16.29
C SER A 129 -4.14 16.55 15.71
N THR A 130 -4.67 15.33 15.79
CA THR A 130 -6.02 14.95 15.35
C THR A 130 -6.41 15.50 13.96
N PRO A 131 -5.62 15.23 12.90
CA PRO A 131 -5.98 15.61 11.53
C PRO A 131 -7.25 14.88 11.09
N VAL A 132 -8.18 15.58 10.45
CA VAL A 132 -9.47 15.03 10.03
C VAL A 132 -10.00 15.74 8.77
N ILE A 133 -10.70 15.01 7.90
CA ILE A 133 -11.56 15.62 6.87
C ILE A 133 -12.96 15.76 7.47
N VAL A 134 -13.39 17.00 7.74
CA VAL A 134 -14.69 17.28 8.40
C VAL A 134 -15.87 17.28 7.42
N SER A 135 -15.60 17.42 6.12
CA SER A 135 -16.60 17.33 5.06
C SER A 135 -15.94 16.98 3.73
N SER A 136 -16.61 16.20 2.89
CA SER A 136 -16.18 15.88 1.53
C SER A 136 -17.37 15.92 0.57
N SER A 137 -17.11 16.28 -0.69
CA SER A 137 -18.06 16.16 -1.80
C SER A 137 -17.28 15.68 -3.01
N ILE A 138 -17.48 14.41 -3.36
CA ILE A 138 -16.76 13.70 -4.42
C ILE A 138 -17.83 12.91 -5.22
N PRO A 139 -18.18 13.33 -6.44
CA PRO A 139 -19.16 12.64 -7.27
C PRO A 139 -18.76 11.19 -7.53
N GLY A 140 -19.71 10.27 -7.41
CA GLY A 140 -19.46 8.82 -7.46
C GLY A 140 -19.11 8.18 -6.12
N HIS A 141 -18.69 8.98 -5.12
CA HIS A 141 -18.16 8.49 -3.84
C HIS A 141 -18.92 9.07 -2.63
N PRO A 142 -20.25 8.82 -2.52
CA PRO A 142 -21.02 9.27 -1.37
C PRO A 142 -20.52 8.57 -0.09
N ASN A 143 -20.40 9.33 1.00
CA ASN A 143 -19.89 8.86 2.30
C ASN A 143 -18.41 8.43 2.29
N ALA A 144 -17.56 9.09 1.49
CA ALA A 144 -16.11 8.95 1.60
C ALA A 144 -15.61 9.36 3.00
N VAL A 145 -15.12 8.40 3.77
CA VAL A 145 -14.54 8.58 5.13
C VAL A 145 -13.01 8.59 5.01
N PHE A 146 -12.34 9.36 5.88
CA PHE A 146 -10.89 9.57 5.80
C PHE A 146 -10.22 9.28 7.14
N ASN A 147 -9.24 8.38 7.15
CA ASN A 147 -8.34 8.20 8.28
C ASN A 147 -7.01 8.86 7.94
N LEU A 148 -6.62 9.89 8.70
CA LEU A 148 -5.41 10.68 8.51
C LEU A 148 -4.49 10.57 9.72
N TYR A 149 -3.18 10.58 9.49
CA TYR A 149 -2.17 10.80 10.52
C TYR A 149 -1.13 11.82 10.05
N LYS A 150 -0.51 12.53 11.00
CA LYS A 150 0.61 13.44 10.74
C LYS A 150 1.89 12.61 10.60
N GLU A 151 2.61 12.82 9.51
CA GLU A 151 3.97 12.29 9.37
C GLU A 151 4.96 13.19 10.14
N THR A 152 5.92 12.58 10.83
CA THR A 152 7.00 13.32 11.50
C THR A 152 8.32 13.07 10.77
N SER A 153 9.30 13.96 10.97
CA SER A 153 10.64 13.85 10.37
C SER A 153 11.40 12.56 10.69
N THR A 154 10.94 11.79 11.67
CA THR A 154 11.51 10.51 12.10
C THR A 154 10.63 9.30 11.78
N SER A 155 9.36 9.49 11.40
CA SER A 155 8.38 8.41 11.27
C SER A 155 7.56 8.55 9.99
N LEU A 156 7.96 7.80 8.96
CA LEU A 156 7.25 7.64 7.69
C LEU A 156 5.85 7.06 7.95
N ILE A 157 4.86 7.55 7.21
CA ILE A 157 3.56 6.87 7.08
C ILE A 157 3.49 6.24 5.69
N GLU A 158 3.26 4.93 5.70
CA GLU A 158 3.03 4.11 4.51
C GLU A 158 1.55 3.76 4.43
N ALA A 159 0.97 3.67 3.24
CA ALA A 159 -0.37 3.09 3.04
C ALA A 159 -0.29 1.80 2.23
N PHE A 160 -1.13 0.82 2.57
CA PHE A 160 -1.27 -0.43 1.82
C PHE A 160 -2.74 -0.68 1.52
N GLU A 161 -3.00 -1.19 0.32
CA GLU A 161 -4.33 -1.63 -0.12
C GLU A 161 -4.28 -3.10 -0.48
N GLY A 162 -5.34 -3.85 -0.16
CA GLY A 162 -5.33 -5.27 -0.38
C GLY A 162 -6.68 -5.95 -0.25
N THR A 163 -6.65 -7.27 -0.37
CA THR A 163 -7.80 -8.15 -0.21
C THR A 163 -7.52 -9.19 0.88
N TYR A 164 -8.60 -9.60 1.54
CA TYR A 164 -8.60 -10.77 2.40
C TYR A 164 -9.60 -11.80 1.86
N SER A 165 -9.34 -13.09 2.12
CA SER A 165 -10.26 -14.17 1.78
C SER A 165 -10.20 -15.31 2.79
N LYS A 166 -11.35 -15.94 3.01
CA LYS A 166 -11.53 -17.18 3.78
C LYS A 166 -12.68 -17.99 3.17
N THR A 167 -12.97 -19.16 3.70
CA THR A 167 -14.07 -20.01 3.22
C THR A 167 -15.40 -19.24 3.22
N GLY A 168 -15.95 -19.02 2.02
CA GLY A 168 -17.25 -18.34 1.84
C GLY A 168 -17.26 -16.81 2.04
N GLU A 169 -16.11 -16.16 2.23
CA GLU A 169 -16.04 -14.72 2.44
C GLU A 169 -14.74 -14.11 1.86
N SER A 170 -14.87 -12.95 1.21
CA SER A 170 -13.73 -12.10 0.85
C SER A 170 -14.08 -10.64 1.06
N GLY A 171 -13.05 -9.79 1.04
CA GLY A 171 -13.21 -8.35 1.19
C GLY A 171 -11.92 -7.60 0.89
N THR A 172 -11.97 -6.28 1.04
CA THR A 172 -10.81 -5.38 0.89
C THR A 172 -10.35 -4.86 2.24
N PHE A 173 -9.11 -4.39 2.30
CA PHE A 173 -8.61 -3.57 3.39
C PHE A 173 -7.75 -2.41 2.87
N ASN A 174 -7.72 -1.34 3.66
CA ASN A 174 -6.78 -0.24 3.54
C ASN A 174 -6.12 -0.07 4.91
N ILE A 175 -4.79 -0.09 5.00
CA ILE A 175 -4.07 0.18 6.24
C ILE A 175 -3.07 1.32 6.08
N LEU A 176 -2.83 2.02 7.17
CA LEU A 176 -1.72 2.94 7.39
C LEU A 176 -0.75 2.29 8.36
N LEU A 177 0.52 2.25 7.98
CA LEU A 177 1.62 1.66 8.75
C LEU A 177 2.65 2.76 9.03
N SER A 178 3.12 2.86 10.27
CA SER A 178 4.33 3.61 10.58
C SER A 178 5.32 2.73 11.32
N LYS A 179 6.31 2.24 10.57
CA LYS A 179 7.38 1.35 11.05
C LYS A 179 8.19 2.00 12.18
N GLY A 180 8.42 3.32 12.12
CA GLY A 180 9.21 4.07 13.09
C GLY A 180 8.62 4.11 14.50
N ILE A 181 7.28 4.08 14.63
CA ILE A 181 6.57 4.01 15.93
C ILE A 181 6.02 2.62 16.25
N GLY A 182 6.25 1.62 15.38
CA GLY A 182 5.78 0.26 15.58
C GLY A 182 4.26 0.11 15.62
N LYS A 183 3.50 0.93 14.88
CA LYS A 183 2.03 0.92 14.89
C LYS A 183 1.43 0.90 13.49
N TRP A 184 0.24 0.31 13.39
CA TRP A 184 -0.59 0.36 12.20
C TRP A 184 -2.08 0.48 12.58
N GLY A 185 -2.88 0.98 11.66
CA GLY A 185 -4.33 1.11 11.78
C GLY A 185 -4.97 1.19 10.40
N GLY A 186 -6.24 0.83 10.27
CA GLY A 186 -6.88 0.73 8.97
C GLY A 186 -8.33 0.28 9.06
N ILE A 187 -8.88 -0.04 7.90
CA ILE A 187 -10.27 -0.41 7.72
C ILE A 187 -10.36 -1.67 6.86
N VAL A 188 -11.28 -2.57 7.20
CA VAL A 188 -11.73 -3.69 6.36
C VAL A 188 -13.15 -3.44 5.84
N LYS A 189 -13.44 -3.97 4.66
CA LYS A 189 -14.78 -3.99 4.06
C LYS A 189 -15.05 -5.39 3.51
N LYS A 190 -16.14 -6.02 3.95
CA LYS A 190 -16.56 -7.33 3.45
C LYS A 190 -17.25 -7.17 2.10
N GLY A 191 -16.77 -7.87 1.07
CA GLY A 191 -17.34 -7.86 -0.28
C GLY A 191 -17.80 -6.47 -0.77
N THR A 192 -19.10 -6.36 -1.06
CA THR A 192 -19.77 -5.11 -1.45
C THR A 192 -20.54 -4.44 -0.30
N ASP A 193 -20.41 -4.92 0.93
CA ASP A 193 -21.17 -4.42 2.08
C ASP A 193 -20.86 -2.93 2.35
N SER A 194 -21.87 -2.19 2.79
CA SER A 194 -21.69 -0.78 3.20
C SER A 194 -21.06 -0.64 4.59
N VAL A 195 -20.90 -1.74 5.33
CA VAL A 195 -20.35 -1.78 6.69
C VAL A 195 -18.84 -2.02 6.62
N THR A 196 -18.11 -1.15 7.32
CA THR A 196 -16.65 -1.22 7.47
C THR A 196 -16.26 -1.54 8.91
N GLY A 197 -15.24 -2.38 9.11
CA GLY A 197 -14.66 -2.64 10.43
C GLY A 197 -13.34 -1.92 10.61
N GLU A 198 -13.10 -1.31 11.77
CA GLU A 198 -11.77 -0.81 12.14
C GLU A 198 -10.84 -1.96 12.51
N ILE A 199 -9.59 -1.88 12.07
CA ILE A 199 -8.50 -2.79 12.45
C ILE A 199 -7.26 -1.98 12.83
N LYS A 200 -6.50 -2.44 13.83
CA LYS A 200 -5.27 -1.78 14.28
C LYS A 200 -4.40 -2.75 15.07
N GLY A 201 -3.20 -2.30 15.40
CA GLY A 201 -2.31 -3.03 16.30
C GLY A 201 -0.87 -2.55 16.21
N THR A 202 0.07 -3.48 16.37
CA THR A 202 1.51 -3.20 16.40
C THR A 202 2.24 -3.78 15.20
N TYR A 203 3.36 -3.15 14.86
CA TYR A 203 4.30 -3.62 13.85
C TYR A 203 5.59 -4.06 14.55
N SER A 204 6.01 -5.30 14.32
CA SER A 204 7.21 -5.85 14.96
C SER A 204 8.48 -5.57 14.17
N THR A 205 9.64 -5.63 14.85
CA THR A 205 10.96 -5.55 14.22
C THR A 205 11.27 -6.71 13.28
N SER A 206 10.47 -7.78 13.32
CA SER A 206 10.49 -8.91 12.37
C SER A 206 9.53 -8.70 11.18
N ASN A 207 9.14 -7.45 10.92
CA ASN A 207 8.22 -7.00 9.87
C ASN A 207 6.80 -7.58 9.94
N GLN A 208 6.34 -8.02 11.12
CA GLN A 208 5.00 -8.59 11.28
C GLN A 208 3.97 -7.51 11.60
N ILE A 209 2.79 -7.66 11.00
CA ILE A 209 1.57 -6.93 11.33
C ILE A 209 0.83 -7.77 12.38
N ILE A 210 0.72 -7.25 13.59
CA ILE A 210 0.10 -7.92 14.74
C ILE A 210 -1.17 -7.16 15.12
N ASP A 211 -2.30 -7.84 15.25
CA ASP A 211 -3.57 -7.22 15.65
C ASP A 211 -3.65 -6.94 17.17
N GLU A 212 -4.74 -6.31 17.61
CA GLU A 212 -4.97 -6.01 19.04
C GLU A 212 -5.06 -7.26 19.93
N ASN A 213 -5.34 -8.44 19.35
CA ASN A 213 -5.43 -9.71 20.05
C ASN A 213 -4.06 -10.42 20.15
N GLY A 214 -3.00 -9.87 19.55
CA GLY A 214 -1.67 -10.49 19.48
C GLY A 214 -1.50 -11.49 18.34
N THR A 215 -2.44 -11.57 17.40
CA THR A 215 -2.39 -12.45 16.24
C THR A 215 -1.52 -11.83 15.15
N VAL A 216 -0.56 -12.58 14.60
CA VAL A 216 0.16 -12.17 13.39
C VAL A 216 -0.78 -12.31 12.19
N VAL A 217 -1.29 -11.19 11.68
CA VAL A 217 -2.25 -11.14 10.56
C VAL A 217 -1.59 -10.85 9.20
N GLY A 218 -0.29 -10.55 9.20
CA GLY A 218 0.51 -10.41 8.00
C GLY A 218 1.99 -10.14 8.25
N VAL A 219 2.77 -10.12 7.16
CA VAL A 219 4.19 -9.77 7.10
C VAL A 219 4.39 -8.77 5.96
N VAL A 220 5.20 -7.75 6.19
CA VAL A 220 5.58 -6.75 5.18
C VAL A 220 6.96 -7.12 4.61
N ALA A 221 7.00 -7.43 3.32
CA ALA A 221 8.21 -7.73 2.56
C ALA A 221 8.39 -6.67 1.46
N GLY A 222 9.18 -5.64 1.76
CA GLY A 222 9.28 -4.46 0.89
C GLY A 222 7.95 -3.71 0.83
N ASP A 223 7.40 -3.61 -0.38
CA ASP A 223 6.11 -2.97 -0.66
C ASP A 223 4.95 -3.98 -0.75
N VAL A 224 5.16 -5.25 -0.38
CA VAL A 224 4.12 -6.29 -0.34
C VAL A 224 3.74 -6.63 1.09
N LEU A 225 2.45 -6.67 1.37
CA LEU A 225 1.88 -7.25 2.59
C LEU A 225 1.22 -8.58 2.24
N HIS A 226 1.56 -9.65 2.96
CA HIS A 226 0.90 -10.94 2.82
C HIS A 226 0.74 -11.64 4.16
N GLY A 227 -0.28 -12.47 4.31
CA GLY A 227 -0.56 -13.15 5.57
C GLY A 227 -1.44 -14.37 5.42
N SER A 228 -1.33 -15.28 6.40
CA SER A 228 -2.18 -16.44 6.56
C SER A 228 -2.31 -16.75 8.04
N PHE A 229 -3.53 -16.67 8.57
CA PHE A 229 -3.83 -16.85 10.00
C PHE A 229 -5.21 -17.47 10.20
N LEU A 230 -5.53 -17.93 11.40
CA LEU A 230 -6.85 -18.48 11.74
C LEU A 230 -7.75 -17.38 12.33
N ASP A 231 -9.00 -17.29 11.87
CA ASP A 231 -10.02 -16.51 12.58
C ASP A 231 -10.53 -17.26 13.82
N GLY A 232 -11.34 -16.59 14.65
CA GLY A 232 -11.92 -17.18 15.87
C GLY A 232 -12.83 -18.40 15.66
N ASN A 233 -13.12 -18.78 14.41
CA ASN A 233 -13.85 -19.99 14.04
C ASN A 233 -12.94 -21.05 13.39
N ASN A 234 -11.61 -20.90 13.51
CA ASN A 234 -10.58 -21.73 12.88
C ASN A 234 -10.62 -21.75 11.33
N ASN A 235 -11.17 -20.72 10.67
CA ASN A 235 -11.01 -20.58 9.22
C ASN A 235 -9.68 -19.92 8.89
N THR A 236 -8.95 -20.46 7.91
CA THR A 236 -7.78 -19.78 7.36
C THR A 236 -8.21 -18.52 6.62
N VAL A 237 -7.73 -17.37 7.09
CA VAL A 237 -7.81 -16.07 6.43
C VAL A 237 -6.48 -15.83 5.72
N THR A 238 -6.53 -15.63 4.41
CA THR A 238 -5.39 -15.17 3.61
C THR A 238 -5.50 -13.68 3.38
N THR A 239 -4.42 -12.92 3.51
CA THR A 239 -4.34 -11.50 3.18
C THR A 239 -3.26 -11.26 2.12
N ASN A 240 -3.56 -10.40 1.15
CA ASN A 240 -2.61 -9.95 0.13
C ASN A 240 -2.85 -8.46 -0.13
N GLY A 241 -1.81 -7.65 -0.02
CA GLY A 241 -1.86 -6.21 -0.28
C GLY A 241 -0.54 -5.67 -0.80
N HIS A 242 -0.59 -4.47 -1.34
CA HIS A 242 0.55 -3.76 -1.90
C HIS A 242 0.55 -2.31 -1.43
N ARG A 243 1.75 -1.74 -1.34
CA ARG A 243 1.94 -0.37 -0.87
C ARG A 243 1.50 0.64 -1.94
N THR A 244 0.78 1.67 -1.53
CA THR A 244 0.24 2.73 -2.41
C THR A 244 0.65 4.15 -1.99
N LEU A 245 1.27 4.31 -0.81
CA LEU A 245 1.84 5.57 -0.31
C LEU A 245 3.09 5.32 0.54
#